data_AF-A0A2T6BHA1-F1
#
_entry.id   AF-A0A2T6BHA1-F1
#
_cell.length_a   1.000
_cell.length_b   1.000
_cell.length_c   1.000
_cell.angle_alpha   90.00
_cell.angle_beta   90.00
_cell.angle_gamma   90.00
#
_symmetry.space_group_name_H-M   'P 1'
#
loop_
_entity.id
_entity.type
_entity.pdbx_description
1 polymer ?
#
loop_
_entity_poly.entity_id
_entity_poly.type
_entity_poly.pdbx_seq_one_letter_code
_entity_poly.pdbx_strand_id
1 'polypeptide(L)'
;MEHPERRWHDMGGDAAGPVPQDGHDFAIWEKRVDALVILGQGRGHFTVDGLRRALEDMGQDAFETMTYYERWVAALNQNLLEAGVYSVTELGAKMEEVKARGDTYGAAQS
;
A
#
# COMPACT_ATOMS: atom_id res chain seq x y z
N MET A 1 -27.05 13.62 2.73
CA MET A 1 -26.48 14.69 3.56
C MET A 1 -24.98 14.53 3.42
N GLU A 2 -24.30 15.48 2.79
CA GLU A 2 -22.82 15.45 2.74
C GLU A 2 -22.31 15.66 4.17
N HIS A 3 -21.46 14.73 4.63
CA HIS A 3 -20.80 14.81 5.93
C HIS A 3 -19.38 15.34 5.70
N PRO A 4 -19.13 16.65 5.87
CA PRO A 4 -17.85 17.26 5.53
C PRO A 4 -16.65 16.71 6.32
N GLU A 5 -16.89 15.92 7.37
CA GLU A 5 -15.87 15.31 8.23
C GLU A 5 -15.66 13.82 7.98
N ARG A 6 -16.45 13.22 7.08
CA ARG A 6 -16.42 11.78 6.82
C ARG A 6 -15.27 11.45 5.88
N ARG A 7 -14.32 10.65 6.35
CA ARG A 7 -13.20 10.14 5.56
C ARG A 7 -13.66 9.00 4.66
N TRP A 8 -12.96 8.80 3.55
CA TRP A 8 -13.38 7.85 2.50
C TRP A 8 -13.53 6.40 3.01
N HIS A 9 -12.69 5.96 3.95
CA HIS A 9 -12.76 4.61 4.49
C HIS A 9 -14.05 4.32 5.30
N ASP A 10 -14.72 5.35 5.81
CA ASP A 10 -15.92 5.23 6.66
C ASP A 10 -17.16 5.01 5.79
N MET A 11 -17.22 3.92 5.03
CA MET A 11 -18.31 3.66 4.05
C MET A 11 -19.52 2.93 4.64
N GLY A 12 -19.53 2.71 5.95
CA GLY A 12 -20.53 1.91 6.62
C GLY A 12 -21.94 2.48 6.48
N GLY A 13 -22.86 1.69 5.93
CA GLY A 13 -24.27 2.08 5.76
C GLY A 13 -24.61 2.73 4.42
N ASP A 14 -23.61 2.96 3.56
CA ASP A 14 -23.86 3.41 2.19
C ASP A 14 -24.41 2.29 1.30
N ALA A 15 -25.14 2.68 0.27
CA ALA A 15 -25.59 1.75 -0.76
C ALA A 15 -24.38 1.29 -1.60
N ALA A 16 -24.28 -0.01 -1.82
CA ALA A 16 -23.27 -0.64 -2.67
C ALA A 16 -23.90 -1.66 -3.61
N GLY A 17 -23.14 -2.05 -4.65
CA GLY A 17 -23.52 -3.14 -5.55
C GLY A 17 -23.35 -4.53 -4.89
N PRO A 18 -23.73 -5.60 -5.60
CA PRO A 18 -23.45 -6.96 -5.18
C PRO A 18 -21.95 -7.19 -4.92
N VAL A 19 -21.63 -8.03 -3.94
CA VAL A 19 -20.24 -8.39 -3.63
C VAL A 19 -19.71 -9.37 -4.69
N PRO A 20 -18.59 -9.07 -5.38
CA PRO A 20 -17.92 -10.02 -6.25
C PRO A 20 -17.55 -11.31 -5.49
N GLN A 21 -17.76 -12.47 -6.10
CA GLN A 21 -17.55 -13.80 -5.48
C GLN A 21 -16.37 -14.56 -6.09
N ASP A 22 -15.72 -13.97 -7.08
CA ASP A 22 -14.51 -14.49 -7.70
C ASP A 22 -13.35 -14.48 -6.69
N GLY A 23 -12.52 -15.52 -6.78
CA GLY A 23 -11.28 -15.58 -6.01
C GLY A 23 -10.23 -14.65 -6.61
N HIS A 24 -9.36 -14.12 -5.75
CA HIS A 24 -8.19 -13.35 -6.17
C HIS A 24 -6.95 -14.26 -6.24
N ASP A 25 -6.35 -14.40 -7.43
CA ASP A 25 -5.06 -15.07 -7.57
C ASP A 25 -3.94 -14.07 -7.30
N PHE A 26 -3.34 -14.17 -6.12
CA PHE A 26 -2.33 -13.22 -5.65
C PHE A 26 -1.04 -13.37 -6.46
N ALA A 27 -0.62 -12.26 -7.06
CA ALA A 27 0.70 -12.12 -7.64
C ALA A 27 1.78 -12.24 -6.55
N ILE A 28 2.97 -12.68 -6.95
CA ILE A 28 4.09 -12.86 -6.01
C ILE A 28 4.49 -11.56 -5.30
N TRP A 29 4.34 -10.39 -5.94
CA TRP A 29 4.66 -9.11 -5.34
C TRP A 29 3.66 -8.73 -4.24
N GLU A 30 2.38 -9.07 -4.38
CA GLU A 30 1.35 -8.82 -3.36
C GLU A 30 1.67 -9.60 -2.07
N LYS A 31 2.06 -10.87 -2.23
CA LYS A 31 2.53 -11.71 -1.10
C LYS A 31 3.76 -11.13 -0.42
N ARG A 32 4.65 -10.48 -1.18
CA ARG A 32 5.84 -9.81 -0.63
C ARG A 32 5.49 -8.53 0.11
N VAL A 33 4.52 -7.75 -0.39
CA VAL A 33 4.01 -6.56 0.33
C VAL A 33 3.44 -6.97 1.68
N ASP A 34 2.61 -8.02 1.71
CA ASP A 34 2.07 -8.57 2.96
C ASP A 34 3.19 -8.98 3.93
N ALA A 35 4.17 -9.76 3.46
CA ALA A 35 5.32 -10.16 4.26
C ALA A 35 6.13 -8.97 4.79
N LEU A 36 6.33 -7.93 3.98
CA LEU A 36 7.03 -6.71 4.39
C LEU A 36 6.26 -5.93 5.45
N VAL A 37 4.93 -5.90 5.37
CA VAL A 37 4.09 -5.29 6.42
C VAL A 37 4.29 -6.03 7.75
N ILE A 38 4.19 -7.36 7.74
CA ILE A 38 4.39 -8.18 8.94
C ILE A 38 5.80 -8.01 9.52
N LEU A 39 6.83 -8.03 8.67
CA LEU A 39 8.21 -7.86 9.11
C LEU A 39 8.50 -6.45 9.63
N GLY A 40 7.92 -5.42 9.01
CA GLY A 40 8.06 -4.03 9.43
C GLY A 40 7.44 -3.78 10.80
N GLN A 41 6.24 -4.32 11.02
CA GLN A 41 5.56 -4.29 12.31
C GLN A 41 6.31 -5.11 13.38
N GLY A 42 6.78 -6.30 13.02
CA GLY A 42 7.56 -7.15 13.92
C GLY A 42 8.90 -6.52 14.36
N ARG A 43 9.47 -5.64 13.53
CA ARG A 43 10.64 -4.82 13.89
C ARG A 43 10.31 -3.52 14.63
N GLY A 44 9.02 -3.21 14.82
CA GLY A 44 8.57 -2.00 15.49
C GLY A 44 8.75 -0.72 14.67
N HIS A 45 8.88 -0.81 13.34
CA HIS A 45 8.98 0.38 12.49
C HIS A 45 7.67 1.16 12.41
N PHE A 46 6.53 0.47 12.53
CA PHE A 46 5.20 1.06 12.60
C PHE A 46 4.22 0.07 13.24
N THR A 47 3.01 0.54 13.58
CA THR A 47 1.94 -0.27 14.17
C THR A 47 0.83 -0.57 13.15
N VAL A 48 -0.11 -1.44 13.52
CA VAL A 48 -1.35 -1.63 12.74
C VAL A 48 -2.08 -0.30 12.57
N ASP A 49 -2.18 0.50 13.64
CA ASP A 49 -2.82 1.82 13.59
C ASP A 49 -2.06 2.81 12.68
N GLY A 50 -0.72 2.74 12.66
CA GLY A 50 0.09 3.54 11.74
C GLY A 50 -0.14 3.19 10.27
N LEU A 51 -0.28 1.90 9.95
CA LEU A 51 -0.67 1.44 8.61
C LEU A 51 -2.07 1.93 8.24
N ARG A 52 -3.04 1.76 9.16
CA ARG A 52 -4.42 2.19 8.97
C ARG A 52 -4.53 3.69 8.75
N ARG A 53 -3.88 4.51 9.58
CA ARG A 53 -3.83 5.97 9.41
C ARG A 53 -3.38 6.32 7.99
N ALA A 54 -2.26 5.76 7.54
CA ALA A 54 -1.74 6.04 6.21
C ALA A 54 -2.71 5.63 5.09
N LEU A 55 -3.40 4.50 5.20
CA LEU A 55 -4.43 4.07 4.24
C LEU A 55 -5.69 4.94 4.29
N GLU A 56 -6.15 5.28 5.48
CA GLU A 56 -7.37 6.05 5.74
C GLU A 56 -7.21 7.54 5.37
N ASP A 57 -5.96 8.01 5.29
CA ASP A 57 -5.58 9.32 4.74
C ASP A 57 -5.56 9.32 3.19
N MET A 58 -5.55 8.16 2.52
CA MET A 58 -5.66 8.07 1.07
C MET A 58 -7.09 8.42 0.65
N GLY A 59 -7.28 9.55 -0.02
CA GLY A 59 -8.61 10.01 -0.46
C GLY A 59 -9.27 9.08 -1.48
N GLN A 60 -10.46 9.47 -1.94
CA GLN A 60 -11.29 8.72 -2.89
C GLN A 60 -10.51 8.19 -4.10
N ASP A 61 -9.72 9.04 -4.74
CA ASP A 61 -8.97 8.72 -5.97
C ASP A 61 -8.09 7.47 -5.81
N ALA A 62 -7.41 7.33 -4.67
CA ALA A 62 -6.59 6.16 -4.40
C ALA A 62 -7.43 4.88 -4.27
N PHE A 63 -8.62 4.96 -3.70
CA PHE A 63 -9.50 3.79 -3.55
C PHE A 63 -10.19 3.40 -4.86
N GLU A 64 -10.30 4.31 -5.82
CA GLU A 64 -10.89 4.06 -7.14
C GLU A 64 -9.86 3.57 -8.16
N THR A 65 -8.60 4.03 -8.04
CA THR A 65 -7.57 3.77 -9.06
C THR A 65 -6.54 2.74 -8.64
N MET A 66 -6.32 2.53 -7.33
CA MET A 66 -5.32 1.61 -6.82
C MET A 66 -5.96 0.32 -6.33
N THR A 67 -5.32 -0.80 -6.65
CA THR A 67 -5.61 -2.11 -6.07
C THR A 67 -5.32 -2.13 -4.57
N TYR A 68 -5.84 -3.15 -3.88
CA TYR A 68 -5.66 -3.32 -2.45
C TYR A 68 -4.18 -3.31 -2.01
N TYR A 69 -3.33 -4.07 -2.70
CA TYR A 69 -1.91 -4.15 -2.35
C TYR A 69 -1.08 -2.95 -2.83
N GLU A 70 -1.53 -2.21 -3.86
CA GLU A 70 -0.93 -0.92 -4.22
C GLU A 70 -1.11 0.09 -3.08
N ARG A 71 -2.29 0.13 -2.46
CA ARG A 71 -2.51 1.00 -1.28
C ARG A 71 -1.66 0.55 -0.09
N TRP A 72 -1.53 -0.76 0.12
CA TRP A 72 -0.67 -1.28 1.19
C TRP A 72 0.81 -0.96 1.00
N VAL A 73 1.36 -1.11 -0.21
CA VAL A 73 2.77 -0.78 -0.44
C VAL A 73 3.02 0.72 -0.32
N ALA A 74 2.07 1.56 -0.74
CA ALA A 74 2.15 3.00 -0.53
C ALA A 74 2.11 3.37 0.97
N ALA A 75 1.22 2.76 1.75
CA ALA A 75 1.10 3.00 3.18
C ALA A 75 2.33 2.48 3.96
N LEU A 76 2.86 1.32 3.57
CA LEU A 76 4.12 0.78 4.08
C LEU A 76 5.27 1.75 3.82
N ASN A 77 5.40 2.23 2.57
CA ASN A 77 6.44 3.17 2.19
C ASN A 77 6.37 4.47 3.01
N GLN A 78 5.17 5.03 3.18
CA GLN A 78 4.95 6.23 3.99
C GLN A 78 5.42 6.02 5.44
N ASN A 79 5.03 4.90 6.07
CA ASN A 79 5.43 4.60 7.45
C ASN A 79 6.94 4.39 7.60
N LEU A 80 7.60 3.73 6.63
CA LEU A 80 9.05 3.50 6.67
C LEU A 80 9.85 4.79 6.47
N LEU A 81 9.37 5.71 5.62
CA LEU A 81 9.93 7.06 5.47
C LEU A 81 9.78 7.88 6.76
N GLU A 82 8.59 7.90 7.36
CA GLU A 82 8.33 8.61 8.62
C GLU A 82 9.18 8.06 9.78
N ALA A 83 9.41 6.75 9.80
CA ALA A 83 10.29 6.09 10.78
C ALA A 83 11.79 6.27 10.49
N GLY A 84 12.15 6.88 9.36
CA GLY A 84 13.55 7.11 8.96
C GLY A 84 14.32 5.84 8.61
N VAL A 85 13.63 4.77 8.20
CA VAL A 85 14.26 3.50 7.80
C VAL A 85 15.05 3.67 6.51
N TYR A 86 14.56 4.53 5.62
CA TYR A 86 15.26 5.06 4.46
C TYR A 86 14.72 6.45 4.13
N SER A 87 15.42 7.17 3.28
CA SER A 87 15.02 8.47 2.74
C SER A 87 14.41 8.35 1.34
N VAL A 88 13.72 9.41 0.90
CA VAL A 88 13.21 9.51 -0.48
C VAL A 88 14.33 9.40 -1.51
N THR A 89 15.51 9.95 -1.21
CA THR A 89 16.68 9.89 -2.09
C THR A 89 17.18 8.46 -2.26
N GLU A 90 17.30 7.70 -1.17
CA GLU A 90 17.73 6.30 -1.21
C GLU A 90 16.70 5.42 -1.94
N LEU A 91 15.41 5.67 -1.71
CA LEU A 91 14.34 4.99 -2.43
C LEU A 91 14.43 5.25 -3.94
N GLY A 92 14.56 6.52 -4.34
CA GLY A 92 14.66 6.90 -5.75
C GLY A 92 15.88 6.28 -6.44
N ALA A 93 17.05 6.34 -5.79
CA ALA A 93 18.26 5.68 -6.28
C ALA A 93 18.03 4.17 -6.45
N LYS A 94 17.36 3.53 -5.48
CA LYS A 94 17.07 2.10 -5.55
C LYS A 94 16.10 1.75 -6.66
N MET A 95 15.10 2.59 -6.92
CA MET A 95 14.14 2.40 -8.00
C MET A 95 14.83 2.45 -9.37
N GLU A 96 15.77 3.38 -9.58
CA GLU A 96 16.56 3.45 -10.81
C GLU A 96 17.45 2.21 -10.99
N GLU A 97 18.10 1.74 -9.93
CA GLU A 97 18.87 0.49 -9.97
C GLU A 97 18.01 -0.72 -10.33
N VAL A 98 16.78 -0.82 -9.79
CA VAL A 98 15.87 -1.94 -10.08
C VAL A 98 15.37 -1.85 -11.51
N LYS A 99 15.01 -0.65 -11.99
CA LYS A 99 14.57 -0.41 -13.36
C LYS A 99 15.65 -0.76 -14.38
N ALA A 100 16.91 -0.47 -14.08
CA ALA A 100 18.04 -0.76 -14.97
C ALA A 100 18.28 -2.27 -15.20
N ARG A 101 17.74 -3.16 -14.34
CA ARG A 101 17.86 -4.62 -14.49
C ARG A 101 16.93 -5.18 -15.56
N GLY A 102 15.87 -4.46 -15.90
CA GLY A 102 14.97 -4.79 -17.01
C GLY A 102 13.50 -4.47 -16.74
N ASP A 103 12.71 -4.49 -17.80
CA ASP A 103 11.31 -4.01 -17.79
C ASP A 103 10.30 -5.05 -17.29
N THR A 104 10.73 -6.29 -17.10
CA THR A 104 9.86 -7.36 -16.59
C THR A 104 10.14 -7.62 -15.12
N TYR A 105 9.12 -8.07 -14.39
CA TYR A 105 9.30 -8.47 -12.99
C TYR A 105 10.43 -9.50 -12.83
N GLY A 106 10.55 -10.48 -13.74
CA GLY A 106 11.62 -11.47 -13.69
C GLY A 106 13.01 -10.87 -13.87
N ALA A 107 13.17 -9.99 -14.86
CA ALA A 107 14.45 -9.31 -15.12
C ALA A 107 14.83 -8.33 -13.99
N ALA A 108 13.85 -7.61 -13.43
CA ALA A 108 14.07 -6.71 -12.29
C ALA A 108 14.50 -7.43 -11.00
N GLN A 109 14.23 -8.73 -10.90
CA GLN A 109 14.48 -9.56 -9.71
C GLN A 109 15.80 -10.33 -9.75
N SER A 110 16.46 -10.44 -10.91
CA SER A 110 17.82 -11.02 -11.03
C SER A 110 18.89 -10.06 -10.52
#